data_AF-A0AAD5A1I2-F1
#
_entry.id   AF-A0AAD5A1I2-F1
#
_cell.length_a   1.000
_cell.length_b   1.000
_cell.length_c   1.000
_cell.angle_alpha   90.00
_cell.angle_beta   90.00
_cell.angle_gamma   90.00
#
_symmetry.space_group_name_H-M   'P 1'
#
loop_
_entity.id
_entity.type
_entity.pdbx_description
1 polymer ?
#
loop_
_entity_poly.entity_id
_entity_poly.type
_entity_poly.pdbx_seq_one_letter_code
_entity_poly.pdbx_strand_id
1 'polypeptide(L)'
;MSVKQPKQTVLNPPIPISISILDGLHPGEMVLIQGSVLDDADRFQVDFTCGSSIKPRADVAFHFNPRFQKNHIVCNTLELEYWGKEEIHYLMPFRKGAEFEIIVLVEKDLYKVAVNGTHVLEYKHRIDLARVDTLSVSGKVQIQAIGFIPSTALLDDSCDMDNMIVLSVMINCVWFFPFLQSLPFKRKIIKGLIPGHTITIKGLIPAFAHRYLFKCKKELCNTMIILCEAQQFKLAVNGAHQLTYKHRVQDLSRVDELEIIGDLELLEVKIW
;
A
#
# COMPACT_ATOMS: atom_id res chain seq x y z
N MET A 1 -15.11 -10.61 3.91
CA MET A 1 -15.61 -10.06 2.64
C MET A 1 -14.41 -9.75 1.79
N SER A 2 -14.42 -10.21 0.54
CA SER A 2 -13.25 -10.26 -0.33
C SER A 2 -12.96 -8.88 -0.91
N VAL A 3 -11.80 -8.32 -0.61
CA VAL A 3 -11.29 -7.16 -1.36
C VAL A 3 -10.86 -7.72 -2.70
N LYS A 4 -11.69 -7.49 -3.73
CA LYS A 4 -11.36 -7.92 -5.09
C LYS A 4 -10.08 -7.23 -5.55
N GLN A 5 -9.22 -8.01 -6.19
CA GLN A 5 -7.88 -7.63 -6.66
C GLN A 5 -7.92 -6.34 -7.50
N PRO A 6 -6.82 -5.55 -7.53
CA PRO A 6 -6.69 -4.44 -8.46
C PRO A 6 -6.95 -4.93 -9.89
N LYS A 7 -7.74 -4.17 -10.66
CA LYS A 7 -8.01 -4.49 -12.07
C LYS A 7 -6.74 -4.44 -12.93
N GLN A 8 -5.73 -3.72 -12.45
CA GLN A 8 -4.42 -3.61 -13.08
C GLN A 8 -3.36 -3.33 -12.00
N THR A 9 -2.22 -3.99 -12.10
CA THR A 9 -1.05 -3.76 -11.22
C THR A 9 0.22 -3.68 -12.06
N VAL A 10 1.09 -2.74 -11.74
CA VAL A 10 2.42 -2.58 -12.33
C VAL A 10 3.46 -2.59 -11.21
N LEU A 11 4.49 -3.43 -11.33
CA LEU A 11 5.52 -3.62 -10.32
C LEU A 11 6.89 -3.16 -10.82
N ASN A 12 7.61 -2.46 -9.95
CA ASN A 12 8.97 -1.95 -10.17
C ASN A 12 9.19 -1.31 -11.56
N PRO A 13 8.30 -0.40 -12.02
CA PRO A 13 8.47 0.21 -13.32
C PRO A 13 9.70 1.12 -13.37
N PRO A 14 10.41 1.19 -14.51
CA PRO A 14 11.41 2.23 -14.73
C PRO A 14 10.74 3.61 -14.80
N ILE A 15 11.44 4.67 -14.36
CA ILE A 15 10.94 6.05 -14.40
C ILE A 15 11.73 6.85 -15.45
N PRO A 16 11.07 7.61 -16.36
CA PRO A 16 9.63 7.89 -16.40
C PRO A 16 8.79 6.72 -16.94
N ILE A 17 7.53 6.64 -16.51
CA ILE A 17 6.55 5.68 -17.02
C ILE A 17 5.23 6.37 -17.39
N SER A 18 4.58 5.86 -18.42
CA SER A 18 3.17 6.12 -18.76
C SER A 18 2.43 4.79 -18.91
N ILE A 19 1.30 4.66 -18.23
CA ILE A 19 0.51 3.43 -18.13
C ILE A 19 -0.91 3.76 -18.58
N SER A 20 -1.41 3.05 -19.59
CA SER A 20 -2.84 3.08 -19.92
C SER A 20 -3.66 2.46 -18.81
N ILE A 21 -4.68 3.16 -18.36
CA ILE A 21 -5.63 2.74 -17.34
C ILE A 21 -6.70 1.91 -18.03
N LEU A 22 -6.75 0.60 -17.74
CA LEU A 22 -7.73 -0.29 -18.33
C LEU A 22 -9.16 0.18 -18.00
N ASP A 23 -9.95 0.41 -19.05
CA ASP A 23 -11.30 0.96 -19.02
C ASP A 23 -11.42 2.37 -18.43
N GLY A 24 -10.32 3.12 -18.32
CA GLY A 24 -10.30 4.45 -17.72
C GLY A 24 -10.58 4.45 -16.21
N LEU A 25 -10.85 5.65 -15.68
CA LEU A 25 -11.17 5.85 -14.25
C LEU A 25 -12.65 6.13 -14.05
N HIS A 26 -13.24 5.49 -13.05
CA HIS A 26 -14.63 5.70 -12.65
C HIS A 26 -14.73 6.23 -11.21
N PRO A 27 -15.80 6.97 -10.88
CA PRO A 27 -16.07 7.36 -9.50
C PRO A 27 -16.12 6.14 -8.56
N GLY A 28 -15.50 6.28 -7.40
CA GLY A 28 -15.32 5.22 -6.39
C GLY A 28 -14.08 4.35 -6.60
N GLU A 29 -13.37 4.46 -7.73
CA GLU A 29 -12.11 3.75 -7.95
C GLU A 29 -10.95 4.43 -7.20
N MET A 30 -9.93 3.64 -6.87
CA MET A 30 -8.71 4.14 -6.24
C MET A 30 -7.48 3.81 -7.07
N VAL A 31 -6.49 4.71 -7.03
CA VAL A 31 -5.13 4.47 -7.54
C VAL A 31 -4.17 4.47 -6.37
N LEU A 32 -3.53 3.33 -6.15
CA LEU A 32 -2.49 3.11 -5.14
C LEU A 32 -1.12 3.26 -5.81
N ILE A 33 -0.22 4.04 -5.23
CA ILE A 33 1.15 4.22 -5.70
C ILE A 33 2.09 4.09 -4.52
N GLN A 34 2.92 3.05 -4.51
CA GLN A 34 3.94 2.83 -3.50
C GLN A 34 5.31 3.13 -4.10
N GLY A 35 6.07 3.95 -3.39
CA GLY A 35 7.24 4.64 -3.91
C GLY A 35 8.31 4.89 -2.85
N SER A 36 9.48 5.34 -3.28
CA SER A 36 10.44 6.06 -2.45
C SER A 36 10.94 7.31 -3.16
N VAL A 37 11.18 8.36 -2.39
CA VAL A 37 11.77 9.61 -2.89
C VAL A 37 13.29 9.46 -2.92
N LEU A 38 13.93 9.82 -4.02
CA LEU A 38 15.41 9.80 -4.09
C LEU A 38 16.02 10.85 -3.14
N ASP A 39 17.19 10.56 -2.57
CA ASP A 39 17.87 11.45 -1.61
C ASP A 39 18.17 12.86 -2.17
N ASP A 40 18.46 12.93 -3.46
CA ASP A 40 18.79 14.16 -4.19
C ASP A 40 17.58 14.77 -4.92
N ALA A 41 16.36 14.34 -4.55
CA ALA A 41 15.12 14.79 -5.19
C ALA A 41 14.93 16.31 -5.08
N ASP A 42 14.72 16.97 -6.22
CA ASP A 42 14.22 18.34 -6.30
C ASP A 42 12.69 18.34 -6.42
N ARG A 43 12.13 17.42 -7.22
CA ARG A 43 10.71 17.16 -7.38
C ARG A 43 10.43 15.78 -8.00
N PHE A 44 9.18 15.33 -7.88
CA PHE A 44 8.61 14.30 -8.75
C PHE A 44 7.16 14.65 -9.07
N GLN A 45 6.55 13.97 -10.03
CA GLN A 45 5.15 14.20 -10.39
C GLN A 45 4.42 12.91 -10.74
N VAL A 46 3.13 12.90 -10.41
CA VAL A 46 2.13 11.91 -10.80
C VAL A 46 1.06 12.66 -11.59
N ASP A 47 0.89 12.29 -12.85
CA ASP A 47 0.02 12.98 -13.80
C ASP A 47 -1.07 12.02 -14.29
N PHE A 48 -2.33 12.40 -14.13
CA PHE A 48 -3.46 11.76 -14.78
C PHE A 48 -3.73 12.49 -16.09
N THR A 49 -3.62 11.79 -17.22
CA THR A 49 -3.58 12.40 -18.55
C THR A 49 -4.65 11.84 -19.50
N CYS A 50 -4.98 12.62 -20.51
CA CYS A 50 -5.85 12.25 -21.62
C CYS A 50 -5.00 11.77 -22.80
N GLY A 51 -4.58 10.50 -22.74
CA GLY A 51 -3.63 9.88 -23.64
C GLY A 51 -2.17 10.09 -23.22
N SER A 52 -1.26 9.66 -24.10
CA SER A 52 0.20 9.68 -23.89
C SER A 52 0.96 10.41 -25.00
N SER A 53 0.26 11.22 -25.80
CA SER A 53 0.90 12.02 -26.86
C SER A 53 1.94 12.98 -26.30
N ILE A 54 3.10 13.05 -26.96
CA ILE A 54 4.20 13.95 -26.60
C ILE A 54 4.16 15.24 -27.43
N LYS A 55 3.58 15.20 -28.63
CA LYS A 55 3.46 16.35 -29.53
C LYS A 55 2.19 16.27 -30.39
N PRO A 56 1.16 17.10 -30.15
CA PRO A 56 1.05 17.99 -28.99
C PRO A 56 1.06 17.17 -27.70
N ARG A 57 1.55 17.77 -26.61
CA ARG A 57 1.55 17.13 -25.30
C ARG A 57 0.10 16.83 -24.89
N ALA A 58 -0.15 15.62 -24.42
CA ALA A 58 -1.43 15.21 -23.88
C ALA A 58 -1.87 16.13 -22.73
N ASP A 59 -3.17 16.41 -22.68
CA ASP A 59 -3.77 17.15 -21.57
C ASP A 59 -3.52 16.40 -20.26
N VAL A 60 -3.28 17.15 -19.19
CA VAL A 60 -3.07 16.64 -17.84
C VAL A 60 -4.26 17.06 -17.00
N ALA A 61 -5.20 16.15 -16.77
CA ALA A 61 -6.40 16.41 -15.97
C ALA A 61 -6.04 16.75 -14.52
N PHE A 62 -5.10 15.99 -13.95
CA PHE A 62 -4.59 16.22 -12.60
C PHE A 62 -3.07 16.01 -12.55
N HIS A 63 -2.34 17.10 -12.36
CA HIS A 63 -0.91 17.13 -12.09
C HIS A 63 -0.68 17.18 -10.58
N PHE A 64 -0.06 16.17 -9.98
CA PHE A 64 0.33 16.16 -8.58
C PHE A 64 1.84 16.22 -8.47
N ASN A 65 2.39 17.35 -8.00
CA ASN A 65 3.82 17.63 -8.06
C ASN A 65 4.42 18.09 -6.73
N PRO A 66 4.89 17.14 -5.89
CA PRO A 66 5.71 17.45 -4.73
C PRO A 66 7.03 18.11 -5.12
N ARG A 67 7.32 19.29 -4.56
CA ARG A 67 8.54 20.09 -4.79
C ARG A 67 9.29 20.27 -3.47
N PHE A 68 10.48 19.66 -3.36
CA PHE A 68 11.24 19.62 -2.11
C PHE A 68 12.01 20.91 -1.82
N GLN A 69 12.44 21.65 -2.86
CA GLN A 69 13.16 22.91 -2.66
C GLN A 69 12.29 23.98 -2.00
N LYS A 70 11.00 24.03 -2.36
CA LYS A 70 10.03 24.99 -1.83
C LYS A 70 9.09 24.39 -0.78
N ASN A 71 9.32 23.11 -0.42
CA ASN A 71 8.59 22.35 0.58
C ASN A 71 7.05 22.43 0.46
N HIS A 72 6.53 22.17 -0.74
CA HIS A 72 5.08 22.14 -0.99
C HIS A 72 4.73 21.20 -2.15
N ILE A 73 3.45 20.90 -2.28
CA ILE A 73 2.87 20.19 -3.41
C ILE A 73 2.16 21.21 -4.30
N VAL A 74 2.41 21.14 -5.60
CA VAL A 74 1.64 21.88 -6.60
C VAL A 74 0.66 20.94 -7.29
N CYS A 75 -0.58 21.37 -7.37
CA CYS A 75 -1.63 20.74 -8.15
C CYS A 75 -2.07 21.66 -9.30
N ASN A 76 -2.24 21.12 -10.50
CA ASN A 76 -2.73 21.90 -11.63
C ASN A 76 -3.33 21.00 -12.74
N THR A 77 -3.83 21.63 -13.78
CA THR A 77 -4.34 21.00 -15.00
C THR A 77 -3.66 21.65 -16.20
N LEU A 78 -3.27 20.84 -17.17
CA LEU A 78 -2.76 21.27 -18.47
C LEU A 78 -3.83 20.98 -19.52
N GLU A 79 -4.30 21.98 -20.25
CA GLU A 79 -5.21 21.79 -21.38
C GLU A 79 -4.67 22.57 -22.59
N LEU A 80 -4.60 21.91 -23.76
CA LEU A 80 -4.03 22.48 -24.98
C LEU A 80 -2.60 23.01 -24.80
N GLU A 81 -1.79 22.30 -24.01
CA GLU A 81 -0.41 22.68 -23.63
C GLU A 81 -0.27 23.94 -22.76
N TYR A 82 -1.37 24.48 -22.22
CA TYR A 82 -1.37 25.60 -21.28
C TYR A 82 -1.72 25.16 -19.86
N TRP A 83 -0.90 25.57 -18.89
CA TRP A 83 -1.19 25.34 -17.48
C TRP A 83 -2.27 26.29 -16.98
N GLY A 84 -3.22 25.75 -16.21
CA GLY A 84 -4.23 26.54 -15.51
C GLY A 84 -3.69 27.20 -14.22
N LYS A 85 -4.61 27.57 -13.34
CA LYS A 85 -4.29 28.14 -12.02
C LYS A 85 -3.73 27.07 -11.08
N GLU A 86 -2.52 27.28 -10.57
CA GLU A 86 -1.92 26.40 -9.56
C GLU A 86 -2.74 26.40 -8.24
N GLU A 87 -2.90 25.22 -7.65
CA GLU A 87 -3.29 25.02 -6.25
C GLU A 87 -2.06 24.53 -5.48
N ILE A 88 -1.71 25.22 -4.39
CA ILE A 88 -0.47 24.96 -3.64
C ILE A 88 -0.82 24.49 -2.24
N HIS A 89 -0.30 23.31 -1.87
CA HIS A 89 -0.48 22.72 -0.55
C HIS A 89 0.87 22.68 0.19
N TYR A 90 0.93 23.34 1.34
CA TYR A 90 2.18 23.49 2.11
C TYR A 90 2.45 22.35 3.10
N LEU A 91 1.49 21.44 3.29
CA LEU A 91 1.73 20.21 4.02
C LEU A 91 2.55 19.26 3.14
N MET A 92 3.80 19.01 3.51
CA MET A 92 4.71 18.13 2.78
C MET A 92 4.82 16.77 3.50
N PRO A 93 4.07 15.73 3.07
CA PRO A 93 4.12 14.40 3.67
C PRO A 93 5.32 13.57 3.22
N PHE A 94 6.02 14.00 2.16
CA PHE A 94 7.15 13.29 1.59
C PHE A 94 8.48 13.74 2.19
N ARG A 95 9.40 12.79 2.37
CA ARG A 95 10.78 13.05 2.80
C ARG A 95 11.74 12.40 1.81
N LYS A 96 12.83 13.10 1.48
CA LYS A 96 13.90 12.53 0.64
C LYS A 96 14.49 11.30 1.32
N GLY A 97 14.77 10.25 0.54
CA GLY A 97 15.27 8.97 1.03
C GLY A 97 14.23 8.09 1.71
N ALA A 98 12.99 8.56 1.88
CA ALA A 98 11.93 7.82 2.55
C ALA A 98 10.95 7.18 1.56
N GLU A 99 10.38 6.06 1.98
CA GLU A 99 9.26 5.41 1.32
C GLU A 99 7.96 6.19 1.53
N PHE A 100 7.02 6.00 0.63
CA PHE A 100 5.68 6.56 0.70
C PHE A 100 4.64 5.63 0.08
N GLU A 101 3.40 5.87 0.49
CA GLU A 101 2.20 5.35 -0.14
C GLU A 101 1.28 6.52 -0.48
N ILE A 102 0.87 6.63 -1.75
CA ILE A 102 -0.15 7.57 -2.21
C ILE A 102 -1.41 6.78 -2.54
N ILE A 103 -2.54 7.24 -2.04
CA ILE A 103 -3.86 6.77 -2.45
C ILE A 103 -4.61 7.94 -3.06
N VAL A 104 -5.04 7.79 -4.30
CA VAL A 104 -5.92 8.73 -4.99
C VAL A 104 -7.30 8.08 -5.12
N LEU A 105 -8.27 8.57 -4.36
CA LEU A 105 -9.68 8.21 -4.55
C LEU A 105 -10.28 9.12 -5.61
N VAL A 106 -10.85 8.51 -6.64
CA VAL A 106 -11.56 9.21 -7.71
C VAL A 106 -13.03 9.33 -7.29
N GLU A 107 -13.52 10.55 -7.09
CA GLU A 107 -14.94 10.80 -6.88
C GLU A 107 -15.56 11.41 -8.14
N LYS A 108 -16.88 11.62 -8.11
CA LYS A 108 -17.62 12.18 -9.25
C LYS A 108 -17.13 13.57 -9.65
N ASP A 109 -16.76 14.40 -8.67
CA ASP A 109 -16.48 15.82 -8.89
C ASP A 109 -15.04 16.22 -8.55
N LEU A 110 -14.24 15.32 -7.94
CA LEU A 110 -12.88 15.60 -7.49
C LEU A 110 -12.03 14.34 -7.29
N TYR A 111 -10.73 14.54 -7.12
CA TYR A 111 -9.78 13.57 -6.59
C TYR A 111 -9.53 13.85 -5.10
N LYS A 112 -9.52 12.83 -4.25
CA LYS A 112 -9.02 12.91 -2.87
C LYS A 112 -7.68 12.21 -2.77
N VAL A 113 -6.68 12.86 -2.18
CA VAL A 113 -5.34 12.30 -2.05
C VAL A 113 -4.99 12.11 -0.58
N ALA A 114 -4.60 10.88 -0.24
CA ALA A 114 -3.98 10.54 1.03
C ALA A 114 -2.54 10.09 0.80
N VAL A 115 -1.66 10.41 1.74
CA VAL A 115 -0.27 9.96 1.74
C VAL A 115 0.05 9.37 3.11
N ASN A 116 0.59 8.15 3.15
CA ASN A 116 0.95 7.43 4.37
C ASN A 116 -0.20 7.39 5.39
N GLY A 117 -1.41 7.06 4.92
CA GLY A 117 -2.60 6.95 5.75
C GLY A 117 -3.26 8.28 6.15
N THR A 118 -2.67 9.42 5.80
CA THR A 118 -3.19 10.75 6.18
C THR A 118 -3.74 11.47 4.96
N HIS A 119 -4.94 12.04 5.08
CA HIS A 119 -5.50 12.91 4.04
C HIS A 119 -4.64 14.18 3.84
N VAL A 120 -4.32 14.50 2.58
CA VAL A 120 -3.41 15.60 2.22
C VAL A 120 -4.14 16.72 1.48
N LEU A 121 -4.93 16.37 0.46
CA LEU A 121 -5.62 17.35 -0.38
C LEU A 121 -6.82 16.77 -1.13
N GLU A 122 -7.64 17.67 -1.64
CA GLU A 122 -8.69 17.40 -2.63
C GLU A 122 -8.44 18.28 -3.85
N TYR A 123 -8.69 17.77 -5.05
CA TYR A 123 -8.52 18.51 -6.30
C TYR A 123 -9.73 18.32 -7.21
N LYS A 124 -10.47 19.39 -7.48
CA LYS A 124 -11.69 19.33 -8.30
C LYS A 124 -11.36 18.99 -9.76
N HIS A 125 -12.21 18.18 -10.38
CA HIS A 125 -12.09 17.86 -11.80
C HIS A 125 -12.21 19.14 -12.63
N ARG A 126 -11.16 19.47 -13.38
CA ARG A 126 -11.16 20.57 -14.36
C ARG A 126 -11.28 20.09 -15.81
N ILE A 127 -10.98 18.82 -16.03
CA ILE A 127 -11.22 18.07 -17.27
C ILE A 127 -12.18 16.94 -16.93
N ASP A 128 -13.06 16.59 -17.88
CA ASP A 128 -13.98 15.46 -17.74
C ASP A 128 -13.21 14.17 -17.45
N LEU A 129 -13.57 13.49 -16.35
CA LEU A 129 -12.95 12.26 -15.89
C LEU A 129 -12.98 11.17 -16.98
N ALA A 130 -14.02 11.13 -17.82
CA ALA A 130 -14.15 10.15 -18.89
C ALA A 130 -13.03 10.25 -19.95
N ARG A 131 -12.31 11.39 -20.02
CA ARG A 131 -11.17 11.58 -20.92
C ARG A 131 -9.86 11.05 -20.34
N VAL A 132 -9.81 10.69 -19.06
CA VAL A 132 -8.59 10.27 -18.37
C VAL A 132 -8.38 8.78 -18.55
N ASP A 133 -7.35 8.42 -19.29
CA ASP A 133 -7.06 7.03 -19.67
C ASP A 133 -5.60 6.62 -19.39
N THR A 134 -4.78 7.54 -18.87
CA THR A 134 -3.34 7.30 -18.72
C THR A 134 -2.85 7.88 -17.39
N LEU A 135 -2.05 7.11 -16.66
CA LEU A 135 -1.27 7.56 -15.50
C LEU A 135 0.19 7.67 -15.90
N SER A 136 0.80 8.82 -15.66
CA SER A 136 2.23 9.04 -15.91
C SER A 136 2.96 9.43 -14.63
N VAL A 137 4.15 8.88 -14.41
CA VAL A 137 5.01 9.19 -13.26
C VAL A 137 6.40 9.56 -13.77
N SER A 138 6.93 10.69 -13.29
CA SER A 138 8.26 11.18 -13.69
C SER A 138 8.94 12.01 -12.59
N GLY A 139 10.22 12.33 -12.80
CA GLY A 139 11.06 13.05 -11.85
C GLY A 139 11.88 12.12 -10.94
N LYS A 140 12.38 12.65 -9.82
CA LYS A 140 13.32 11.95 -8.94
C LYS A 140 12.59 11.07 -7.91
N VAL A 141 12.05 9.96 -8.38
CA VAL A 141 11.27 9.01 -7.59
C VAL A 141 11.54 7.58 -8.06
N GLN A 142 11.49 6.62 -7.15
CA GLN A 142 11.42 5.19 -7.46
C GLN A 142 10.03 4.69 -7.13
N ILE A 143 9.47 3.82 -7.98
CA ILE A 143 8.14 3.24 -7.79
C ILE A 143 8.28 1.72 -7.63
N GLN A 144 7.70 1.19 -6.57
CA GLN A 144 7.64 -0.25 -6.29
C GLN A 144 6.36 -0.86 -6.85
N ALA A 145 5.22 -0.16 -6.71
CA ALA A 145 3.94 -0.66 -7.19
C ALA A 145 2.97 0.47 -7.57
N ILE A 146 2.17 0.21 -8.61
CA ILE A 146 0.99 0.99 -8.97
C ILE A 146 -0.19 0.02 -9.10
N GLY A 147 -1.29 0.28 -8.41
CA GLY A 147 -2.50 -0.55 -8.45
C GLY A 147 -3.76 0.29 -8.72
N PHE A 148 -4.63 -0.22 -9.58
CA PHE A 148 -5.94 0.38 -9.88
C PHE A 148 -7.04 -0.48 -9.28
N ILE A 149 -7.80 0.06 -8.32
CA ILE A 149 -8.76 -0.68 -7.50
C ILE A 149 -10.19 -0.27 -7.91
N PRO A 150 -11.05 -1.21 -8.36
CA PRO A 150 -12.40 -0.91 -8.84
C PRO A 150 -13.38 -0.53 -7.71
N SER A 151 -14.38 0.29 -8.02
CA SER A 151 -15.40 0.77 -7.07
C SER A 151 -16.27 -0.35 -6.48
N THR A 152 -16.54 -1.41 -7.24
CA THR A 152 -17.36 -2.57 -6.80
C THR A 152 -16.69 -3.42 -5.73
N ALA A 153 -15.47 -3.07 -5.29
CA ALA A 153 -14.91 -3.60 -4.05
C ALA A 153 -15.61 -3.04 -2.79
N LEU A 154 -16.47 -2.02 -2.92
CA LEU A 154 -17.10 -1.30 -1.80
C LEU A 154 -18.62 -1.46 -1.69
N LEU A 155 -19.26 -2.12 -2.66
CA LEU A 155 -20.72 -2.30 -2.70
C LEU A 155 -21.05 -3.74 -3.11
N ASP A 156 -21.41 -4.58 -2.15
CA ASP A 156 -22.33 -5.70 -2.39
C ASP A 156 -23.47 -5.60 -1.39
N ASP A 157 -24.68 -5.49 -1.94
CA ASP A 157 -25.94 -5.24 -1.25
C ASP A 157 -26.32 -6.41 -0.34
N SER A 158 -26.39 -6.15 0.96
CA SER A 158 -27.50 -6.65 1.78
C SER A 158 -27.73 -5.69 2.93
N CYS A 159 -29.01 -5.40 3.14
CA CYS A 159 -29.54 -4.50 4.16
C CYS A 159 -28.91 -4.72 5.53
N ASP A 160 -28.14 -3.75 6.03
CA ASP A 160 -28.06 -3.50 7.47
C ASP A 160 -27.50 -2.12 7.74
N MET A 161 -27.99 -1.49 8.80
CA MET A 161 -27.64 -0.14 9.25
C MET A 161 -26.19 -0.04 9.79
N ASP A 162 -25.32 -0.97 9.43
CA ASP A 162 -23.90 -1.05 9.81
C ASP A 162 -22.96 -0.47 8.75
N ASN A 163 -23.44 -0.21 7.52
CA ASN A 163 -22.59 0.25 6.41
C ASN A 163 -22.06 1.70 6.54
N MET A 164 -22.68 2.54 7.37
CA MET A 164 -22.09 3.84 7.75
C MET A 164 -20.89 3.69 8.68
N ILE A 165 -20.86 2.62 9.48
CA ILE A 165 -19.73 2.29 10.34
C ILE A 165 -18.60 1.71 9.48
N VAL A 166 -18.89 0.85 8.49
CA VAL A 166 -17.88 0.25 7.60
C VAL A 166 -17.16 1.29 6.72
N LEU A 167 -17.87 2.30 6.20
CA LEU A 167 -17.21 3.41 5.50
C LEU A 167 -16.32 4.22 6.44
N SER A 168 -16.78 4.46 7.69
CA SER A 168 -15.93 5.06 8.72
C SER A 168 -14.75 4.15 9.10
N VAL A 169 -14.91 2.82 9.08
CA VAL A 169 -13.88 1.84 9.45
C VAL A 169 -12.88 1.63 8.33
N MET A 170 -13.25 1.70 7.05
CA MET A 170 -12.29 1.68 5.95
C MET A 170 -11.54 3.01 5.85
N ILE A 171 -12.22 4.13 6.05
CA ILE A 171 -11.58 5.43 6.20
C ILE A 171 -10.65 5.38 7.43
N ASN A 172 -11.08 4.87 8.59
CA ASN A 172 -10.28 4.70 9.82
C ASN A 172 -9.19 3.61 9.72
N CYS A 173 -9.31 2.62 8.83
CA CYS A 173 -8.28 1.61 8.57
C CYS A 173 -7.10 2.22 7.81
N VAL A 174 -7.35 3.24 6.98
CA VAL A 174 -6.30 4.08 6.38
C VAL A 174 -5.63 4.95 7.45
N TRP A 175 -6.33 5.32 8.53
CA TRP A 175 -5.81 6.13 9.65
C TRP A 175 -5.04 5.36 10.75
N PHE A 176 -4.79 4.05 10.63
CA PHE A 176 -4.12 3.23 11.67
C PHE A 176 -2.86 2.46 11.22
N PHE A 177 -2.14 2.91 10.19
CA PHE A 177 -0.85 2.31 9.82
C PHE A 177 0.37 3.15 10.22
N PRO A 178 0.86 3.07 11.48
CA PRO A 178 2.25 3.38 11.80
C PRO A 178 3.16 2.14 11.87
N PHE A 179 2.69 0.93 11.53
CA PHE A 179 3.37 -0.33 11.89
C PHE A 179 3.47 -1.42 10.81
N LEU A 180 3.47 -1.09 9.52
CA LEU A 180 3.91 -2.08 8.53
C LEU A 180 5.41 -2.34 8.75
N GLN A 181 5.76 -3.55 9.18
CA GLN A 181 7.15 -3.96 9.34
C GLN A 181 7.66 -4.45 7.98
N SER A 182 8.70 -3.79 7.46
CA SER A 182 9.35 -4.18 6.20
C SER A 182 9.94 -5.59 6.29
N LEU A 183 9.77 -6.41 5.25
CA LEU A 183 10.50 -7.67 5.11
C LEU A 183 11.82 -7.47 4.33
N PRO A 184 12.90 -8.23 4.64
CA PRO A 184 12.98 -9.25 5.68
C PRO A 184 12.96 -8.62 7.09
N PHE A 185 12.13 -9.18 7.97
CA PHE A 185 12.05 -8.71 9.35
C PHE A 185 13.04 -9.50 10.21
N LYS A 186 13.88 -8.79 10.97
CA LYS A 186 14.82 -9.38 11.91
C LYS A 186 14.64 -8.80 13.31
N ARG A 187 14.62 -9.66 14.33
CA ARG A 187 14.59 -9.24 15.74
C ARG A 187 15.43 -10.16 16.60
N LYS A 188 16.32 -9.57 17.41
CA LYS A 188 17.04 -10.30 18.46
C LYS A 188 16.12 -10.66 19.63
N ILE A 189 16.28 -11.88 20.14
CA ILE A 189 15.62 -12.41 21.33
C ILE A 189 16.64 -12.34 22.46
N ILE A 190 16.51 -11.33 23.31
CA ILE A 190 17.48 -11.07 24.39
C ILE A 190 17.45 -12.26 25.37
N LYS A 191 18.60 -12.94 25.53
CA LYS A 191 18.79 -14.21 26.29
C LYS A 191 18.27 -15.49 25.61
N GLY A 192 17.87 -15.42 24.35
CA GLY A 192 17.37 -16.55 23.58
C GLY A 192 15.99 -17.04 24.01
N LEU A 193 15.56 -18.17 23.46
CA LEU A 193 14.26 -18.77 23.80
C LEU A 193 14.32 -19.58 25.09
N ILE A 194 13.23 -19.55 25.84
CA ILE A 194 13.00 -20.42 26.99
C ILE A 194 11.63 -21.11 26.86
N PRO A 195 11.44 -22.28 27.48
CA PRO A 195 10.13 -22.91 27.57
C PRO A 195 9.11 -21.95 28.20
N GLY A 196 7.95 -21.80 27.56
CA GLY A 196 6.91 -20.83 27.92
C GLY A 196 6.86 -19.61 27.00
N HIS A 197 7.96 -19.28 26.30
CA HIS A 197 7.94 -18.19 25.33
C HIS A 197 6.95 -18.47 24.19
N THR A 198 6.24 -17.42 23.79
CA THR A 198 5.31 -17.43 22.68
C THR A 198 5.71 -16.35 21.68
N ILE A 199 5.92 -16.76 20.43
CA ILE A 199 6.10 -15.85 19.31
C ILE A 199 4.77 -15.78 18.56
N THR A 200 4.20 -14.58 18.47
CA THR A 200 3.01 -14.32 17.67
C THR A 200 3.37 -13.45 16.48
N ILE A 201 3.02 -13.94 15.30
CA ILE A 201 3.22 -13.27 14.02
C ILE A 201 1.84 -13.09 13.40
N LYS A 202 1.45 -11.85 13.13
CA LYS A 202 0.26 -11.54 12.36
C LYS A 202 0.68 -10.94 11.04
N GLY A 203 0.09 -11.44 9.97
CA GLY A 203 0.31 -10.88 8.65
C GLY A 203 -0.76 -11.27 7.65
N LEU A 204 -0.74 -10.58 6.52
CA LEU A 204 -1.56 -10.86 5.36
C LEU A 204 -0.68 -11.55 4.33
N ILE A 205 -1.12 -12.70 3.83
CA ILE A 205 -0.43 -13.37 2.73
C ILE A 205 -1.00 -12.77 1.43
N PRO A 206 -0.18 -12.11 0.59
CA PRO A 206 -0.65 -11.58 -0.68
C PRO A 206 -1.14 -12.71 -1.58
N ALA A 207 -2.15 -12.44 -2.41
CA ALA A 207 -2.77 -13.44 -3.29
C ALA A 207 -1.80 -14.04 -4.34
N PHE A 208 -0.62 -13.43 -4.54
CA PHE A 208 0.40 -13.83 -5.52
C PHE A 208 1.66 -14.47 -4.90
N ALA A 209 1.66 -14.83 -3.61
CA ALA A 209 2.82 -15.46 -2.96
C ALA A 209 3.27 -16.74 -3.71
N HIS A 210 4.58 -16.91 -3.95
CA HIS A 210 5.11 -17.95 -4.81
C HIS A 210 5.51 -19.25 -4.08
N ARG A 211 5.38 -19.32 -2.75
CA ARG A 211 5.70 -20.52 -1.95
C ARG A 211 4.60 -20.78 -0.92
N TYR A 212 3.81 -21.84 -1.13
CA TYR A 212 2.78 -22.26 -0.17
C TYR A 212 3.07 -23.67 0.37
N LEU A 213 3.10 -23.79 1.70
CA LEU A 213 2.72 -25.01 2.40
C LEU A 213 1.51 -24.64 3.26
N PHE A 214 0.46 -25.47 3.20
CA PHE A 214 -0.85 -25.33 3.86
C PHE A 214 -1.92 -24.51 3.10
N LYS A 215 -2.92 -25.27 2.62
CA LYS A 215 -4.16 -24.76 2.03
C LYS A 215 -5.20 -24.63 3.15
N CYS A 216 -5.45 -23.40 3.63
CA CYS A 216 -6.64 -23.10 4.43
C CYS A 216 -7.51 -22.10 3.66
N LYS A 217 -8.82 -22.34 3.61
CA LYS A 217 -9.77 -21.58 2.80
C LYS A 217 -9.98 -20.16 3.37
N LYS A 218 -9.92 -19.17 2.47
CA LYS A 218 -10.41 -17.77 2.53
C LYS A 218 -9.75 -16.80 3.55
N GLU A 219 -8.95 -15.88 2.98
CA GLU A 219 -8.79 -14.44 3.29
C GLU A 219 -9.16 -13.90 4.69
N LEU A 220 -8.46 -14.32 5.75
CA LEU A 220 -8.45 -13.57 7.01
C LEU A 220 -7.02 -13.52 7.54
N CYS A 221 -6.64 -12.36 8.11
CA CYS A 221 -5.39 -12.12 8.83
C CYS A 221 -4.85 -13.40 9.49
N ASN A 222 -3.72 -13.89 9.00
CA ASN A 222 -3.16 -15.13 9.49
C ASN A 222 -2.39 -14.84 10.77
N THR A 223 -2.95 -15.26 11.90
CA THR A 223 -2.23 -15.26 13.17
C THR A 223 -1.49 -16.58 13.30
N MET A 224 -0.18 -16.54 13.16
CA MET A 224 0.71 -17.66 13.43
C MET A 224 1.26 -17.54 14.85
N ILE A 225 1.13 -18.61 15.62
CA ILE A 225 1.64 -18.71 16.99
C ILE A 225 2.64 -19.85 17.03
N ILE A 226 3.86 -19.55 17.49
CA ILE A 226 4.88 -20.52 17.81
C ILE A 226 5.04 -20.53 19.33
N LEU A 227 4.59 -21.61 19.96
CA LEU A 227 4.79 -21.86 21.38
C LEU A 227 6.05 -22.69 21.59
N CYS A 228 6.98 -22.20 22.40
CA CYS A 228 8.17 -22.93 22.82
C CYS A 228 7.84 -23.75 24.08
N GLU A 229 7.84 -25.07 23.99
CA GLU A 229 7.73 -25.96 25.15
C GLU A 229 9.11 -26.54 25.51
N ALA A 230 9.20 -27.32 26.59
CA ALA A 230 10.46 -27.89 27.05
C ALA A 230 11.16 -28.82 26.03
N GLN A 231 10.39 -29.50 25.16
CA GLN A 231 10.95 -30.52 24.24
C GLN A 231 10.59 -30.28 22.77
N GLN A 232 9.74 -29.30 22.48
CA GLN A 232 9.20 -29.09 21.13
C GLN A 232 8.67 -27.66 20.95
N PHE A 233 8.51 -27.25 19.70
CA PHE A 233 7.67 -26.14 19.30
C PHE A 233 6.28 -26.64 18.90
N LYS A 234 5.25 -25.90 19.26
CA LYS A 234 3.90 -26.06 18.71
C LYS A 234 3.56 -24.87 17.83
N LEU A 235 3.11 -25.16 16.62
CA LEU A 235 2.65 -24.17 15.67
C LEU A 235 1.13 -24.20 15.61
N ALA A 236 0.50 -23.04 15.74
CA ALA A 236 -0.91 -22.84 15.44
C ALA A 236 -1.08 -21.72 14.42
N VAL A 237 -2.06 -21.86 13.54
CA VAL A 237 -2.48 -20.83 12.59
C VAL A 237 -3.97 -20.62 12.77
N ASN A 238 -4.36 -19.36 12.99
CA ASN A 238 -5.76 -18.94 13.19
C ASN A 238 -6.45 -19.74 14.31
N GLY A 239 -5.73 -19.97 15.40
CA GLY A 239 -6.22 -20.71 16.56
C GLY A 239 -6.27 -22.24 16.38
N ALA A 240 -6.02 -22.76 15.18
CA ALA A 240 -5.96 -24.18 14.91
C ALA A 240 -4.51 -24.69 14.96
N HIS A 241 -4.26 -25.72 15.76
CA HIS A 241 -2.96 -26.40 15.77
C HIS A 241 -2.64 -26.99 14.38
N GLN A 242 -1.42 -26.77 13.91
CA GLN A 242 -0.98 -27.24 12.59
C GLN A 242 0.05 -28.35 12.72
N LEU A 243 1.10 -28.11 13.51
CA LEU A 243 2.18 -29.07 13.67
C LEU A 243 2.93 -28.89 14.98
N THR A 244 3.67 -29.93 15.32
CA THR A 244 4.61 -29.95 16.43
C THR A 244 6.00 -30.30 15.90
N TYR A 245 7.03 -29.61 16.36
CA TYR A 245 8.42 -29.80 15.93
C TYR A 245 9.32 -30.05 17.14
N LYS A 246 9.91 -31.24 17.25
CA LYS A 246 10.81 -31.59 18.37
C LYS A 246 12.11 -30.78 18.31
N HIS A 247 12.58 -30.34 19.47
CA HIS A 247 13.83 -29.59 19.59
C HIS A 247 15.01 -30.42 19.11
N ARG A 248 15.71 -29.91 18.09
CA ARG A 248 17.01 -30.45 17.65
C ARG A 248 18.17 -29.73 18.33
N VAL A 249 18.02 -28.43 18.53
CA VAL A 249 18.90 -27.62 19.38
C VAL A 249 18.40 -27.76 20.83
N GLN A 250 19.22 -28.34 21.71
CA GLN A 250 18.84 -28.58 23.11
C GLN A 250 19.00 -27.31 23.96
N ASP A 251 20.04 -26.52 23.68
CA ASP A 251 20.26 -25.24 24.34
C ASP A 251 19.47 -24.13 23.64
N LEU A 252 18.24 -23.91 24.10
CA LEU A 252 17.31 -22.92 23.52
C LEU A 252 17.79 -21.47 23.67
N SER A 253 18.72 -21.19 24.60
CA SER A 253 19.32 -19.87 24.74
C SER A 253 20.13 -19.44 23.52
N ARG A 254 20.55 -20.41 22.68
CA ARG A 254 21.21 -20.18 21.39
C ARG A 254 20.27 -19.79 20.27
N VAL A 255 18.95 -19.86 20.48
CA VAL A 255 17.95 -19.40 19.51
C VAL A 255 17.61 -17.94 19.85
N ASP A 256 18.43 -17.02 19.33
CA ASP A 256 18.46 -15.61 19.75
C ASP A 256 18.11 -14.61 18.63
N GLU A 257 17.71 -15.09 17.44
CA GLU A 257 17.27 -14.24 16.33
C GLU A 257 16.02 -14.83 15.66
N LEU A 258 15.02 -13.98 15.45
CA LEU A 258 13.84 -14.26 14.63
C LEU A 258 14.00 -13.55 13.29
N GLU A 259 13.98 -14.30 12.20
CA GLU A 259 13.98 -13.80 10.84
C GLU A 259 12.69 -14.24 10.12
N ILE A 260 11.95 -13.29 9.56
CA ILE A 260 10.74 -13.53 8.75
C ILE A 260 11.02 -13.03 7.35
N ILE A 261 10.82 -13.90 6.36
CA ILE A 261 11.06 -13.65 4.94
C ILE A 261 9.92 -14.21 4.10
N GLY A 262 9.87 -13.78 2.83
CA GLY A 262 8.91 -14.27 1.84
C GLY A 262 7.78 -13.29 1.58
N ASP A 263 6.73 -13.80 0.94
CA ASP A 263 5.61 -13.00 0.46
C ASP A 263 4.55 -12.89 1.58
N LEU A 264 4.80 -11.99 2.53
CA LEU A 264 3.91 -11.71 3.67
C LEU A 264 3.93 -10.20 3.96
N GLU A 265 2.76 -9.61 4.14
CA GLU A 265 2.65 -8.27 4.73
C GLU A 265 2.57 -8.41 6.24
N LEU A 266 3.63 -7.99 6.94
CA LEU A 266 3.76 -8.17 8.38
C LEU A 266 3.03 -7.07 9.15
N LEU A 267 1.98 -7.45 9.88
CA LEU A 267 1.16 -6.53 10.67
C LEU A 267 1.69 -6.38 12.11
N GLU A 268 2.12 -7.49 12.72
CA GLU A 268 2.56 -7.48 14.11
C GLU A 268 3.48 -8.67 14.40
N VAL A 269 4.57 -8.40 15.13
CA VAL A 269 5.41 -9.43 15.75
C VAL A 269 5.57 -9.12 17.22
N LYS A 270 5.17 -10.09 18.04
CA LYS A 270 5.32 -10.02 19.49
C LYS A 270 5.97 -11.30 20.01
N ILE A 271 6.83 -11.12 21.00
CA ILE A 271 7.56 -12.18 21.69
C ILE A 271 7.35 -11.89 23.18
N TRP A 272 6.79 -12.84 23.91
CA TRP A 272 6.55 -12.74 25.34
C TRP A 272 6.72 -14.10 26.02
#